data_AF-A6GGM8-F1
#
_entry.id   AF-A6GGM8-F1
#
_cell.length_a   1.000
_cell.length_b   1.000
_cell.length_c   1.000
_cell.angle_alpha   90.00
_cell.angle_beta   90.00
_cell.angle_gamma   90.00
#
_symmetry.space_group_name_H-M   'P 1'
#
loop_
_entity.id
_entity.type
_entity.pdbx_description
1 polymer ?
#
loop_
_entity_poly.entity_id
_entity_poly.type
_entity_poly.pdbx_seq_one_letter_code
_entity_poly.pdbx_strand_id
1 'polypeptide(L)'
;MSPAILLLLTTLEASTAPLAPDLCADVYLKSNGDPVTDLVGQTVSRFCGWTGPAAPVWGTDLCCAIDGQHANCGPTSSAGRCGSGMKMFCEYGELLEDGTVACYQPFPAAPIENGGNYAGVPLVEDELLCCQNGDCYEWEVELLGDCEGTIGWCWWGYLNEDGTVDCNG
;
A
#
# COMPACT_ATOMS: atom_id res chain seq x y z
N MET A 1 -12.46 42.18 50.57
CA MET A 1 -13.15 40.96 50.11
C MET A 1 -12.46 40.53 48.83
N SER A 2 -11.57 39.54 48.90
CA SER A 2 -10.82 39.04 47.73
C SER A 2 -11.59 37.90 47.08
N PRO A 3 -11.76 37.88 45.74
CA PRO A 3 -12.36 36.75 45.05
C PRO A 3 -11.31 35.63 44.91
N ALA A 4 -11.63 34.46 45.42
CA ALA A 4 -10.87 33.25 45.14
C ALA A 4 -11.20 32.78 43.72
N ILE A 5 -10.20 32.77 42.84
CA ILE A 5 -10.29 32.22 41.49
C ILE A 5 -10.21 30.69 41.60
N LEU A 6 -11.32 30.02 41.32
CA LEU A 6 -11.42 28.56 41.28
C LEU A 6 -10.96 28.09 39.88
N LEU A 7 -9.72 27.62 39.76
CA LEU A 7 -9.19 27.01 38.55
C LEU A 7 -9.72 25.57 38.45
N LEU A 8 -10.75 25.35 37.62
CA LEU A 8 -11.18 24.01 37.20
C LEU A 8 -10.16 23.46 36.18
N LEU A 9 -9.28 22.58 36.63
CA LEU A 9 -8.47 21.74 35.73
C LEU A 9 -9.38 20.64 35.15
N THR A 10 -9.82 20.80 33.91
CA THR A 10 -10.37 19.70 33.12
C THR A 10 -9.22 18.83 32.64
N THR A 11 -9.02 17.69 33.29
CA THR A 11 -8.15 16.62 32.79
C THR A 11 -8.80 16.01 31.56
N LEU A 12 -8.35 16.44 30.37
CA LEU A 12 -8.64 15.75 29.13
C LEU A 12 -7.95 14.38 29.21
N GLU A 13 -8.70 13.34 29.56
CA GLU A 13 -8.23 11.96 29.40
C GLU A 13 -8.21 11.69 27.90
N ALA A 14 -7.08 12.00 27.26
CA ALA A 14 -6.78 11.50 25.93
C ALA A 14 -6.76 9.97 26.03
N SER A 15 -7.80 9.33 25.51
CA SER A 15 -7.87 7.88 25.36
C SER A 15 -6.69 7.43 24.51
N THR A 16 -5.60 6.99 25.14
CA THR A 16 -4.43 6.38 24.51
C THR A 16 -4.72 4.92 24.18
N ALA A 17 -5.87 4.63 23.56
CA ALA A 17 -6.06 3.32 22.96
C ALA A 17 -4.91 3.13 21.97
N PRO A 18 -4.10 2.06 22.09
CA PRO A 18 -3.04 1.80 21.15
C PRO A 18 -3.67 1.75 19.75
N LEU A 19 -3.13 2.55 18.83
CA LEU A 19 -3.52 2.53 17.44
C LEU A 19 -3.36 1.08 16.93
N ALA A 20 -4.33 0.62 16.15
CA ALA A 20 -4.20 -0.69 15.52
C ALA A 20 -2.93 -0.68 14.65
N PRO A 21 -2.18 -1.80 14.61
CA PRO A 21 -1.03 -1.90 13.72
C PRO A 21 -1.47 -1.75 12.26
N ASP A 22 -0.67 -1.05 11.47
CA ASP A 22 -0.91 -0.87 10.04
C ASP A 22 -0.68 -2.20 9.31
N LEU A 23 -1.69 -2.63 8.54
CA LEU A 23 -1.61 -3.85 7.73
C LEU A 23 -0.53 -3.73 6.65
N CYS A 24 -0.39 -2.55 6.04
CA CYS A 24 0.54 -2.32 4.94
C CYS A 24 1.99 -2.11 5.39
N ALA A 25 2.23 -2.03 6.70
CA ALA A 25 3.57 -1.91 7.27
C ALA A 25 4.32 -3.25 7.38
N ASP A 26 3.67 -4.39 7.14
CA ASP A 26 4.35 -5.68 6.97
C ASP A 26 4.88 -5.78 5.54
N VAL A 27 6.20 -5.81 5.39
CA VAL A 27 6.90 -5.61 4.13
C VAL A 27 7.71 -6.82 3.73
N TYR A 28 8.00 -6.95 2.43
CA TYR A 28 8.89 -8.00 1.93
C TYR A 28 10.28 -7.80 2.52
N LEU A 29 10.90 -8.91 2.93
CA LEU A 29 12.23 -8.93 3.53
C LEU A 29 13.21 -9.70 2.65
N LYS A 30 14.43 -9.18 2.57
CA LYS A 30 15.59 -9.87 2.01
C LYS A 30 15.97 -11.09 2.86
N SER A 31 16.84 -11.94 2.33
CA SER A 31 17.34 -13.13 3.04
C SER A 31 18.11 -12.80 4.34
N ASN A 32 18.61 -11.57 4.47
CA ASN A 32 19.27 -11.07 5.68
C ASN A 32 18.30 -10.44 6.71
N GLY A 33 17.00 -10.36 6.39
CA GLY A 33 15.96 -9.78 7.24
C GLY A 33 15.72 -8.27 7.05
N ASP A 34 16.49 -7.61 6.19
CA ASP A 34 16.27 -6.18 5.89
C ASP A 34 15.07 -6.02 4.94
N PRO A 35 14.29 -4.93 5.03
CA PRO A 35 13.21 -4.63 4.09
C PRO A 35 13.71 -4.52 2.65
N VAL A 36 12.96 -5.10 1.70
CA VAL A 36 13.12 -4.80 0.28
C VAL A 36 12.71 -3.35 0.06
N THR A 37 13.59 -2.57 -0.55
CA THR A 37 13.38 -1.14 -0.79
C THR A 37 13.77 -0.72 -2.20
N ASP A 38 13.31 0.45 -2.60
CA ASP A 38 13.84 1.17 -3.75
C ASP A 38 14.96 2.16 -3.36
N LEU A 39 15.44 2.94 -4.34
CA LEU A 39 16.49 3.94 -4.16
C LEU A 39 16.13 5.08 -3.19
N VAL A 40 14.84 5.35 -2.97
CA VAL A 40 14.38 6.37 -2.00
C VAL A 40 13.98 5.77 -0.65
N GLY A 41 14.14 4.46 -0.47
CA GLY A 41 13.79 3.74 0.76
C GLY A 41 12.31 3.37 0.86
N GLN A 42 11.55 3.46 -0.23
CA GLN A 42 10.16 3.00 -0.27
C GLN A 42 10.15 1.48 -0.14
N THR A 43 9.44 0.97 0.87
CA THR A 43 9.25 -0.47 1.08
C THR A 43 8.04 -0.99 0.32
N VAL A 44 7.92 -2.31 0.18
CA VAL A 44 6.79 -2.98 -0.48
C VAL A 44 6.04 -3.86 0.51
N SER A 45 4.74 -3.63 0.65
CA SER A 45 3.83 -4.37 1.50
C SER A 45 3.61 -5.79 0.98
N ARG A 46 3.52 -6.74 1.91
CA ARG A 46 3.16 -8.15 1.65
C ARG A 46 1.66 -8.41 1.62
N PHE A 47 0.88 -7.59 2.33
CA PHE A 47 -0.55 -7.83 2.54
C PHE A 47 -1.46 -6.86 1.80
N CYS A 48 -0.92 -5.74 1.32
CA CYS A 48 -1.69 -4.75 0.60
C CYS A 48 -1.41 -4.86 -0.89
N GLY A 49 -2.47 -4.86 -1.70
CA GLY A 49 -2.35 -4.80 -3.14
C GLY A 49 -1.65 -3.51 -3.55
N TRP A 50 -0.78 -3.59 -4.54
CA TRP A 50 -0.13 -2.40 -5.07
C TRP A 50 -1.07 -1.70 -6.03
N THR A 51 -1.03 -0.38 -6.05
CA THR A 51 -1.89 0.41 -6.93
C THR A 51 -1.24 1.76 -7.24
N GLY A 52 -1.88 2.52 -8.12
CA GLY A 52 -1.44 3.85 -8.48
C GLY A 52 -1.72 4.91 -7.40
N PRO A 53 -1.42 6.17 -7.68
CA PRO A 53 -1.55 7.25 -6.71
C PRO A 53 -2.99 7.60 -6.35
N ALA A 54 -3.98 7.08 -7.11
CA ALA A 54 -5.40 7.33 -6.93
C ALA A 54 -6.11 6.22 -6.12
N ALA A 55 -5.42 5.63 -5.14
CA ALA A 55 -5.98 4.57 -4.30
C ALA A 55 -7.21 5.08 -3.51
N PRO A 56 -8.30 4.28 -3.42
CA PRO A 56 -9.44 4.59 -2.55
C PRO A 56 -9.01 4.71 -1.09
N VAL A 57 -9.55 5.67 -0.35
CA VAL A 57 -9.23 5.86 1.07
C VAL A 57 -10.21 5.06 1.92
N TRP A 58 -9.67 4.21 2.79
CA TRP A 58 -10.44 3.52 3.84
C TRP A 58 -10.34 4.27 5.17
N GLY A 59 -9.11 4.52 5.63
CA GLY A 59 -8.78 5.42 6.74
C GLY A 59 -9.27 4.98 8.12
N THR A 60 -9.52 3.68 8.35
CA THR A 60 -10.03 3.19 9.64
C THR A 60 -9.62 1.75 9.93
N ASP A 61 -9.90 1.30 11.15
CA ASP A 61 -9.67 -0.07 11.60
C ASP A 61 -10.54 -1.08 10.84
N LEU A 62 -9.98 -2.26 10.66
CA LEU A 62 -10.61 -3.43 10.07
C LEU A 62 -10.19 -4.68 10.84
N CYS A 63 -10.84 -5.79 10.52
CA CYS A 63 -10.62 -7.08 11.15
C CYS A 63 -9.99 -8.02 10.15
N CYS A 64 -8.75 -8.43 10.40
CA CYS A 64 -8.02 -9.32 9.51
C CYS A 64 -7.76 -10.68 10.16
N ALA A 65 -7.90 -11.73 9.36
CA ALA A 65 -7.28 -13.02 9.59
C ALA A 65 -6.04 -13.12 8.70
N ILE A 66 -4.87 -13.27 9.29
CA ILE A 66 -3.57 -13.34 8.58
C ILE A 66 -3.05 -14.78 8.64
N ASP A 67 -2.72 -15.37 7.49
CA ASP A 67 -2.27 -16.76 7.36
C ASP A 67 -0.94 -16.92 6.60
N GLY A 68 0.12 -16.37 7.15
CA GLY A 68 1.44 -16.44 6.52
C GLY A 68 1.57 -15.38 5.43
N GLN A 69 1.07 -15.66 4.21
CA GLN A 69 1.20 -14.76 3.05
C GLN A 69 -0.08 -14.02 2.67
N HIS A 70 -1.24 -14.34 3.26
CA HIS A 70 -2.47 -13.63 2.94
C HIS A 70 -3.06 -12.96 4.17
N ALA A 71 -3.77 -11.87 3.93
CA ALA A 71 -4.63 -11.22 4.89
C ALA A 71 -6.05 -11.17 4.32
N ASN A 72 -7.00 -11.79 5.00
CA ASN A 72 -8.42 -11.65 4.69
C ASN A 72 -9.03 -10.66 5.68
N CYS A 73 -9.45 -9.51 5.17
CA CYS A 73 -9.88 -8.39 5.98
C CYS A 73 -11.33 -8.02 5.72
N GLY A 74 -12.03 -7.57 6.75
CA GLY A 74 -13.39 -7.07 6.67
C GLY A 74 -13.61 -5.87 7.60
N PRO A 75 -14.72 -5.15 7.44
CA PRO A 75 -15.00 -3.97 8.26
C PRO A 75 -15.13 -4.35 9.74
N THR A 76 -14.75 -3.43 10.62
CA THR A 76 -15.13 -3.54 12.04
C THR A 76 -16.65 -3.40 12.20
N SER A 77 -17.19 -3.93 13.30
CA SER A 77 -18.57 -3.61 13.69
C SER A 77 -18.76 -2.10 13.92
N SER A 78 -20.00 -1.63 14.00
CA SER A 78 -20.31 -0.22 14.31
C SER A 78 -19.73 0.29 15.64
N ALA A 79 -19.37 -0.62 16.56
CA ALA A 79 -18.67 -0.32 17.80
C ALA A 79 -17.13 -0.38 17.69
N GLY A 80 -16.59 -0.52 16.48
CA GLY A 80 -15.15 -0.65 16.21
C GLY A 80 -14.54 -1.96 16.71
N ARG A 81 -15.34 -3.04 16.83
CA ARG A 81 -14.90 -4.35 17.35
C ARG A 81 -14.80 -5.40 16.26
N CYS A 82 -13.85 -6.32 16.44
CA CYS A 82 -13.73 -7.51 15.62
C CYS A 82 -14.49 -8.69 16.22
N GLY A 83 -15.34 -9.31 15.40
CA GLY A 83 -16.01 -10.57 15.74
C GLY A 83 -15.06 -11.78 15.58
N SER A 84 -14.08 -11.66 14.69
CA SER A 84 -13.01 -12.62 14.44
C SER A 84 -11.75 -11.88 13.95
N GLY A 85 -10.61 -12.55 14.00
CA GLY A 85 -9.33 -11.98 13.57
C GLY A 85 -8.78 -10.95 14.55
N MET A 86 -7.76 -10.24 14.09
CA MET A 86 -7.13 -9.15 14.82
C MET A 86 -7.49 -7.81 14.18
N LYS A 87 -7.51 -6.78 15.01
CA LYS A 87 -7.74 -5.42 14.55
C LYS A 87 -6.46 -4.89 13.89
N MET A 88 -6.58 -4.42 12.65
CA MET A 88 -5.51 -3.78 11.88
C MET A 88 -6.01 -2.43 11.35
N PHE A 89 -5.10 -1.51 11.08
CA PHE A 89 -5.39 -0.25 10.40
C PHE A 89 -5.08 -0.38 8.90
N CYS A 90 -5.84 0.34 8.08
CA CYS A 90 -5.65 0.39 6.64
C CYS A 90 -5.98 1.80 6.15
N GLU A 91 -4.98 2.50 5.62
CA GLU A 91 -5.14 3.86 5.13
C GLU A 91 -5.90 3.89 3.81
N TYR A 92 -5.46 3.09 2.86
CA TYR A 92 -6.08 2.96 1.53
C TYR A 92 -6.70 1.60 1.36
N GLY A 93 -7.94 1.57 0.90
CA GLY A 93 -8.68 0.33 0.72
C GLY A 93 -10.10 0.57 0.25
N GLU A 94 -10.76 -0.50 -0.18
CA GLU A 94 -12.14 -0.46 -0.63
C GLU A 94 -12.92 -1.70 -0.16
N LEU A 95 -14.24 -1.51 0.01
CA LEU A 95 -15.15 -2.61 0.29
C LEU A 95 -15.53 -3.31 -1.02
N LEU A 96 -15.21 -4.59 -1.12
CA LEU A 96 -15.53 -5.43 -2.26
C LEU A 96 -16.99 -5.91 -2.19
N GLU A 97 -17.50 -6.40 -3.33
CA GLU A 97 -18.90 -6.87 -3.45
C GLU A 97 -19.23 -8.04 -2.52
N ASP A 98 -18.23 -8.84 -2.14
CA ASP A 98 -18.38 -9.98 -1.23
C ASP A 98 -18.36 -9.57 0.27
N GLY A 99 -18.18 -8.28 0.56
CA GLY A 99 -18.14 -7.73 1.90
C GLY A 99 -16.76 -7.76 2.58
N THR A 100 -15.72 -8.23 1.87
CA THR A 100 -14.34 -8.09 2.32
C THR A 100 -13.78 -6.70 1.99
N VAL A 101 -12.69 -6.32 2.64
CA VAL A 101 -11.97 -5.07 2.39
C VAL A 101 -10.61 -5.41 1.79
N ALA A 102 -10.35 -4.91 0.59
CA ALA A 102 -9.01 -4.90 0.02
C ALA A 102 -8.25 -3.68 0.54
N CYS A 103 -7.01 -3.86 0.96
CA CYS A 103 -6.11 -2.78 1.35
C CYS A 103 -5.05 -2.56 0.28
N TYR A 104 -4.65 -1.31 0.13
CA TYR A 104 -3.78 -0.88 -0.94
C TYR A 104 -2.56 -0.13 -0.43
N GLN A 105 -1.44 -0.34 -1.11
CA GLN A 105 -0.27 0.52 -1.03
C GLN A 105 -0.16 1.30 -2.34
N PRO A 106 -0.44 2.63 -2.33
CA PRO A 106 -0.26 3.44 -3.52
C PRO A 106 1.22 3.68 -3.80
N PHE A 107 1.56 3.65 -5.08
CA PHE A 107 2.86 4.08 -5.60
C PHE A 107 2.68 5.24 -6.58
N PRO A 108 3.72 6.06 -6.81
CA PRO A 108 3.71 7.05 -7.88
C PRO A 108 3.43 6.40 -9.23
N ALA A 109 2.74 7.10 -10.12
CA ALA A 109 2.63 6.66 -11.50
C ALA A 109 4.03 6.55 -12.10
N ALA A 110 4.32 5.45 -12.79
CA ALA A 110 5.54 5.30 -13.57
C ALA A 110 5.60 6.38 -14.67
N PRO A 111 6.80 6.81 -15.08
CA PRO A 111 6.97 7.74 -16.20
C PRO A 111 6.22 7.27 -17.45
N ILE A 112 5.48 8.18 -18.06
CA ILE A 112 4.83 7.96 -19.37
C ILE A 112 5.83 8.36 -20.44
N GLU A 113 6.36 7.39 -21.19
CA GLU A 113 7.03 7.65 -22.46
C GLU A 113 5.95 7.94 -23.53
N ASN A 114 6.09 9.06 -24.25
CA ASN A 114 5.03 9.61 -25.10
C ASN A 114 4.68 8.68 -26.29
N GLY A 115 3.57 7.95 -26.16
CA GLY A 115 2.51 7.92 -27.17
C GLY A 115 2.84 7.28 -28.52
N GLY A 116 3.47 6.11 -28.53
CA GLY A 116 3.38 5.30 -29.73
C GLY A 116 2.05 4.54 -29.78
N ASN A 117 1.41 4.56 -30.96
CA ASN A 117 0.22 3.75 -31.21
C ASN A 117 0.68 2.30 -31.39
N TYR A 118 0.52 1.46 -30.35
CA TYR A 118 1.03 0.10 -30.40
C TYR A 118 -0.11 -0.92 -30.37
N ALA A 119 -0.33 -1.56 -31.52
CA ALA A 119 -1.25 -2.67 -31.68
C ALA A 119 -0.46 -3.98 -31.77
N GLY A 120 -0.66 -4.90 -30.83
CA GLY A 120 -0.30 -6.32 -30.99
C GLY A 120 0.77 -6.93 -30.07
N VAL A 121 1.12 -6.29 -28.94
CA VAL A 121 2.13 -6.78 -27.98
C VAL A 121 1.42 -7.29 -26.71
N PRO A 122 1.95 -8.31 -25.98
CA PRO A 122 1.40 -8.70 -24.68
C PRO A 122 1.29 -7.49 -23.74
N LEU A 123 0.10 -7.32 -23.17
CA LEU A 123 -0.15 -6.35 -22.11
C LEU A 123 0.38 -6.91 -20.80
N VAL A 124 1.03 -6.05 -20.05
CA VAL A 124 1.39 -6.30 -18.65
C VAL A 124 0.28 -5.69 -17.80
N GLU A 125 -0.55 -6.53 -17.18
CA GLU A 125 -1.68 -6.09 -16.37
C GLU A 125 -1.20 -5.76 -14.94
N ASP A 126 -1.32 -4.48 -14.56
CA ASP A 126 -1.19 -3.98 -13.18
C ASP A 126 0.09 -4.37 -12.43
N GLU A 127 1.22 -3.80 -12.84
CA GLU A 127 2.52 -4.15 -12.26
C GLU A 127 3.25 -3.00 -11.56
N LEU A 128 3.98 -3.38 -10.51
CA LEU A 128 5.06 -2.58 -9.97
C LEU A 128 6.25 -2.67 -10.92
N LEU A 129 6.79 -1.50 -11.27
CA LEU A 129 7.96 -1.37 -12.10
C LEU A 129 9.13 -0.82 -11.29
N CYS A 130 10.34 -1.26 -11.62
CA CYS A 130 11.57 -0.62 -11.16
C CYS A 130 12.09 0.32 -12.25
N CYS A 131 12.02 1.63 -11.99
CA CYS A 131 12.38 2.66 -12.97
C CYS A 131 13.72 3.30 -12.66
N GLN A 132 14.68 3.23 -13.59
CA GLN A 132 16.02 3.76 -13.44
C GLN A 132 16.44 4.51 -14.72
N ASN A 133 16.95 5.73 -14.57
CA ASN A 133 17.46 6.56 -15.67
C ASN A 133 16.46 6.89 -16.79
N GLY A 134 15.16 6.73 -16.55
CA GLY A 134 14.10 6.99 -17.53
C GLY A 134 13.44 5.72 -18.05
N ASP A 135 14.13 4.58 -17.97
CA ASP A 135 13.62 3.27 -18.38
C ASP A 135 12.95 2.57 -17.19
N CYS A 136 11.89 1.82 -17.44
CA CYS A 136 11.19 1.02 -16.43
C CYS A 136 11.20 -0.45 -16.83
N TYR A 137 11.28 -1.34 -15.84
CA TYR A 137 11.30 -2.79 -16.05
C TYR A 137 10.31 -3.46 -15.10
N GLU A 138 9.72 -4.59 -15.53
CA GLU A 138 8.95 -5.46 -14.64
C GLU A 138 9.80 -5.82 -13.42
N TRP A 139 9.21 -5.72 -12.23
CA TRP A 139 9.93 -5.96 -10.99
C TRP A 139 9.19 -6.95 -10.11
N GLU A 140 9.66 -8.19 -10.14
CA GLU A 140 9.20 -9.25 -9.25
C GLU A 140 9.90 -9.15 -7.88
N VAL A 141 9.21 -8.56 -6.91
CA VAL A 141 9.71 -8.34 -5.54
C VAL A 141 10.22 -9.63 -4.86
N GLU A 142 9.63 -10.78 -5.19
CA GLU A 142 9.97 -12.07 -4.59
C GLU A 142 11.26 -12.69 -5.14
N LEU A 143 11.68 -12.27 -6.34
CA LEU A 143 12.86 -12.82 -7.03
C LEU A 143 14.04 -11.86 -7.08
N LEU A 144 13.80 -10.55 -7.20
CA LEU A 144 14.81 -9.61 -7.70
C LEU A 144 15.54 -8.79 -6.62
N GLY A 145 15.10 -8.81 -5.35
CA GLY A 145 15.72 -8.00 -4.29
C GLY A 145 15.39 -6.51 -4.42
N ASP A 146 16.28 -5.63 -3.94
CA ASP A 146 16.05 -4.18 -3.95
C ASP A 146 15.90 -3.64 -5.39
N CYS A 147 15.00 -2.66 -5.57
CA CYS A 147 14.95 -1.90 -6.81
C CYS A 147 16.08 -0.85 -6.81
N GLU A 148 17.01 -0.95 -7.75
CA GLU A 148 18.13 0.02 -7.87
C GLU A 148 17.69 1.40 -8.42
N GLY A 149 16.40 1.53 -8.77
CA GLY A 149 15.73 2.75 -9.19
C GLY A 149 14.62 3.16 -8.23
N THR A 150 13.58 3.82 -8.73
CA THR A 150 12.37 4.12 -7.96
C THR A 150 11.24 3.18 -8.37
N ILE A 151 10.43 2.77 -7.40
CA ILE A 151 9.24 1.97 -7.71
C ILE A 151 8.15 2.87 -8.31
N GLY A 152 7.61 2.45 -9.45
CA GLY A 152 6.47 3.08 -10.10
C GLY A 152 5.33 2.10 -10.29
N TRP A 153 4.10 2.60 -10.40
CA TRP A 153 2.93 1.82 -10.77
C TRP A 153 2.49 2.12 -12.20
N CYS A 154 2.14 1.07 -12.93
CA CYS A 154 1.70 1.16 -14.29
C CYS A 154 0.42 0.36 -14.50
N TRP A 155 -0.63 1.03 -15.00
CA TRP A 155 -1.84 0.33 -15.44
C TRP A 155 -1.69 0.04 -16.94
N TRP A 156 -1.73 -1.24 -17.30
CA TRP A 156 -1.59 -1.71 -18.69
C TRP A 156 -0.29 -1.26 -19.34
N GLY A 157 0.83 -1.71 -18.77
CA GLY A 157 2.15 -1.51 -19.37
C GLY A 157 2.34 -2.35 -20.64
N TYR A 158 3.29 -1.94 -21.47
CA TYR A 158 3.70 -2.66 -22.67
C TYR A 158 5.15 -3.09 -22.55
N LEU A 159 5.40 -4.40 -22.59
CA LEU A 159 6.75 -4.94 -22.58
C LEU A 159 7.39 -4.82 -23.97
N ASN A 160 8.48 -4.07 -24.06
CA ASN A 160 9.28 -3.87 -25.27
C ASN A 160 10.23 -5.04 -25.52
N GLU A 161 10.73 -5.15 -26.75
CA GLU A 161 11.70 -6.21 -27.14
C GLU A 161 13.02 -6.13 -26.36
N ASP A 162 13.36 -4.95 -25.81
CA ASP A 162 14.54 -4.73 -24.98
C ASP A 162 14.30 -4.98 -23.47
N GLY A 163 13.07 -5.37 -23.10
CA GLY A 163 12.66 -5.66 -21.73
C GLY A 163 12.15 -4.45 -20.95
N THR A 164 12.15 -3.25 -21.53
CA THR A 164 11.56 -2.07 -20.88
C THR A 164 10.03 -2.12 -20.92
N VAL A 165 9.37 -1.40 -20.01
CA VAL A 165 7.92 -1.29 -19.93
C VAL A 165 7.50 0.16 -20.17
N ASP A 166 6.71 0.37 -21.22
CA ASP A 166 6.07 1.65 -21.51
C ASP A 166 4.69 1.73 -20.84
N CYS A 167 4.43 2.83 -20.14
CA CYS A 167 3.16 3.07 -19.47
C CYS A 167 2.24 3.97 -20.28
N ASN A 168 1.02 3.50 -20.50
CA ASN A 168 -0.04 4.36 -21.02
C ASN A 168 -0.61 5.24 -19.89
N GLY A 169 -0.81 6.52 -20.20
CA GLY A 169 -1.47 7.50 -19.32
C GLY A 169 -2.97 7.64 -19.58
#